data_AF-A0A962U6N2-F1
#
_entry.id   AF-A0A962U6N2-F1
#
_cell.length_a   1.000
_cell.length_b   1.000
_cell.length_c   1.000
_cell.angle_alpha   90.00
_cell.angle_beta   90.00
_cell.angle_gamma   90.00
#
_symmetry.space_group_name_H-M   'P 1'
#
loop_
_entity.id
_entity.type
_entity.pdbx_description
1 polymer ?
#
loop_
_entity_poly.entity_id
_entity_poly.type
_entity_poly.pdbx_seq_one_letter_code
_entity_poly.pdbx_strand_id
1 'polypeptide(L)'
;MNPAVKEISGPGIALNSFEPTVAVMYFGQKNGIEASLFGGLTINQKNPDTHYKSGSQFHIDGTLAQHFPFAGGVASAGVTGYYYRQVTW
;
A
#
# COMPACT_ATOMS: atom_id res chain seq x y z
N MET A 1 6.11 41.32 4.65
CA MET A 1 5.51 40.07 5.16
C MET A 1 5.48 39.07 4.02
N ASN A 2 6.34 38.06 4.04
CA ASN A 2 6.28 36.95 3.09
C ASN A 2 6.00 35.70 3.92
N PRO A 3 4.76 35.20 3.98
CA PRO A 3 4.56 33.92 4.62
C PRO A 3 5.10 32.89 3.62
N ALA A 4 6.29 32.38 3.92
CA ALA A 4 6.85 31.21 3.27
C ALA A 4 5.76 30.15 3.15
N VAL A 5 5.35 29.88 1.90
CA VAL A 5 4.45 28.79 1.56
C VAL A 5 5.18 27.52 2.00
N LYS A 6 4.80 27.01 3.16
CA LYS A 6 5.23 25.72 3.65
C LYS A 6 4.56 24.71 2.72
N GLU A 7 5.24 24.29 1.66
CA GLU A 7 4.87 23.10 0.91
C GLU A 7 4.96 21.93 1.89
N ILE A 8 3.83 21.59 2.50
CA ILE A 8 3.71 20.40 3.31
C ILE A 8 3.47 19.26 2.32
N SER A 9 4.56 18.77 1.72
CA SER A 9 4.56 17.49 1.02
C SER A 9 4.51 16.38 2.07
N GLY A 10 3.30 16.08 2.54
CA GLY A 10 3.04 14.99 3.47
C GLY A 10 1.89 14.11 2.96
N PRO A 11 1.71 12.90 3.51
CA PRO A 11 0.54 12.08 3.26
C PRO A 11 -0.66 12.72 4.00
N GLY A 12 -1.12 13.87 3.50
CA GLY A 12 -2.32 14.53 3.98
C GLY A 12 -3.53 13.74 3.51
N ILE A 13 -4.46 13.49 4.43
CA ILE A 13 -5.72 12.80 4.13
C ILE A 13 -6.53 13.72 3.19
N ALA A 14 -6.56 13.39 1.90
CA ALA A 14 -7.53 14.00 1.00
C ALA A 14 -8.92 13.45 1.36
N LEU A 15 -9.89 14.34 1.60
CA LEU A 15 -11.25 13.95 2.01
C LEU A 15 -11.95 13.03 1.00
N ASN A 16 -11.51 13.02 -0.27
CA ASN A 16 -11.98 12.14 -1.33
C ASN A 16 -10.79 11.53 -2.08
N SER A 17 -10.47 10.28 -1.77
CA SER A 17 -9.43 9.49 -2.44
C SER A 17 -10.03 8.23 -3.05
N PHE A 18 -9.56 7.84 -4.24
CA PHE A 18 -9.92 6.59 -4.89
C PHE A 18 -8.64 5.77 -5.13
N GLU A 19 -8.68 4.48 -4.79
CA GLU A 19 -7.53 3.59 -4.88
C GLU A 19 -7.92 2.31 -5.61
N PRO A 20 -7.69 2.22 -6.94
CA PRO A 20 -7.72 0.96 -7.63
C PRO A 20 -6.54 0.09 -7.16
N THR A 21 -6.86 -1.11 -6.71
CA THR A 21 -5.87 -2.10 -6.25
C THR A 21 -6.09 -3.40 -6.99
N VAL A 22 -4.98 -4.02 -7.39
CA VAL A 22 -4.95 -5.37 -7.98
C VAL A 22 -4.14 -6.29 -7.08
N ALA A 23 -4.57 -7.54 -7.01
CA ALA A 23 -3.92 -8.56 -6.20
C ALA A 23 -3.76 -9.85 -6.99
N VAL A 24 -2.63 -10.52 -6.79
CA VAL A 24 -2.38 -11.88 -7.26
C VAL A 24 -1.93 -12.70 -6.07
N MET A 25 -2.54 -13.86 -5.87
CA MET A 25 -2.24 -14.75 -4.76
C MET A 25 -2.13 -16.20 -5.25
N TYR A 26 -1.13 -16.89 -4.71
CA TYR A 26 -0.96 -18.33 -4.79
C TYR A 26 -0.97 -18.88 -3.37
N PHE A 27 -1.82 -19.89 -3.14
CA PHE A 27 -1.85 -20.63 -1.89
C PHE A 27 -1.85 -22.14 -2.16
N GLY A 28 -0.70 -22.77 -1.92
CA GLY A 28 -0.51 -24.19 -2.13
C GLY A 28 -0.96 -24.99 -0.90
N GLN A 29 -2.19 -25.47 -0.89
CA GLN A 29 -2.73 -26.22 0.26
C GLN A 29 -1.94 -27.49 0.62
N LYS A 30 -1.26 -28.10 -0.36
CA LYS A 30 -0.48 -29.34 -0.16
C LYS A 30 0.94 -29.09 0.33
N ASN A 31 1.60 -28.05 -0.19
CA ASN A 31 2.98 -27.73 0.13
C ASN A 31 3.11 -26.61 1.17
N GLY A 32 2.00 -25.96 1.55
CA GLY A 32 1.94 -24.88 2.52
C GLY A 32 2.56 -23.56 2.05
N ILE A 33 2.88 -23.41 0.76
CA ILE A 33 3.50 -22.19 0.23
C ILE A 33 2.43 -21.14 -0.03
N GLU A 34 2.65 -19.93 0.49
CA GLU A 34 1.92 -18.72 0.13
C GLU A 34 2.84 -17.76 -0.61
N ALA A 35 2.36 -17.25 -1.75
CA ALA A 35 2.95 -16.11 -2.43
C ALA A 35 1.85 -15.12 -2.79
N SER A 36 1.95 -13.89 -2.30
CA SER A 36 0.97 -12.84 -2.57
C SER A 36 1.65 -11.55 -2.99
N LEU A 37 0.99 -10.81 -3.89
CA LEU A 37 1.44 -9.52 -4.39
C LEU A 37 0.21 -8.63 -4.57
N PHE A 38 0.26 -7.44 -3.97
CA PHE A 38 -0.75 -6.40 -4.10
C PHE A 38 -0.09 -5.15 -4.65
N GLY A 39 -0.81 -4.44 -5.51
CA GLY A 39 -0.36 -3.16 -6.03
C GLY A 39 -1.53 -2.21 -6.19
N GLY A 40 -1.35 -0.98 -5.73
CA GLY A 40 -2.40 0.04 -5.72
C GLY A 40 -1.91 1.42 -6.11
N LEU A 41 -2.85 2.23 -6.59
CA LEU A 41 -2.62 3.63 -6.97
C LEU A 41 -3.61 4.53 -6.22
N THR A 42 -3.18 5.19 -5.16
CA THR A 42 -4.02 6.18 -4.47
C THR A 42 -4.10 7.45 -5.30
N ILE A 43 -5.29 7.79 -5.79
CA ILE A 43 -5.59 9.02 -6.54
C ILE A 43 -6.41 9.93 -5.64
N ASN A 44 -5.86 11.09 -5.31
CA ASN A 44 -6.52 12.06 -4.45
C ASN A 44 -7.21 13.14 -5.28
N GLN A 45 -8.50 13.38 -5.01
CA GLN A 45 -9.21 14.51 -5.60
C GLN A 45 -8.91 15.80 -4.83
N LYS A 46 -8.85 16.91 -5.56
CA LYS A 46 -8.54 18.23 -4.98
C LYS A 46 -9.71 18.70 -4.11
N ASN A 47 -9.45 19.03 -2.85
CA ASN A 47 -10.43 19.73 -2.02
C ASN A 47 -10.56 21.20 -2.52
N PRO A 48 -11.76 21.72 -2.81
CA PRO A 48 -11.91 23.12 -3.20
C PRO A 48 -11.67 24.13 -2.05
N ASP A 49 -11.83 23.74 -0.77
CA ASP A 49 -11.76 24.67 0.37
C ASP A 49 -10.35 24.86 0.96
N THR A 50 -9.45 23.94 0.65
CA THR A 50 -8.03 24.04 0.97
C THR A 50 -7.29 23.67 -0.30
N HIS A 51 -6.46 24.56 -0.85
CA HIS A 51 -5.69 24.33 -2.08
C HIS A 51 -4.60 23.25 -1.92
N TYR A 52 -4.92 22.12 -1.31
CA TYR A 52 -4.08 20.95 -1.14
C TYR A 52 -4.06 20.18 -2.46
N LYS A 53 -2.94 20.24 -3.18
CA LYS A 53 -2.64 19.27 -4.23
C LYS A 53 -2.10 18.03 -3.52
N SER A 54 -2.93 17.00 -3.43
CA SER A 54 -2.49 15.71 -2.94
C SER A 54 -2.04 14.89 -4.15
N GLY A 55 -0.74 14.60 -4.22
CA GLY A 55 -0.15 13.76 -5.25
C GLY A 55 -0.79 12.37 -5.34
N SER A 56 -0.74 11.75 -6.52
CA SER A 56 -1.05 10.34 -6.69
C SER A 56 0.09 9.50 -6.10
N GLN A 57 -0.23 8.41 -5.42
CA GLN A 57 0.74 7.53 -4.77
C GLN A 57 0.61 6.13 -5.33
N PHE A 58 1.73 5.49 -5.66
CA PHE A 58 1.80 4.08 -6.04
C PHE A 58 2.37 3.27 -4.88
N HIS A 59 1.81 2.10 -4.63
CA HIS A 59 2.40 1.12 -3.73
C HIS A 59 2.34 -0.29 -4.32
N ILE A 60 3.32 -1.09 -3.93
CA ILE A 60 3.35 -2.51 -4.18
C ILE A 60 3.88 -3.21 -2.94
N ASP A 61 3.23 -4.28 -2.55
CA ASP A 61 3.57 -5.08 -1.38
C ASP A 61 3.44 -6.56 -1.70
N GLY A 62 4.38 -7.35 -1.19
CA GLY A 62 4.48 -8.76 -1.54
C GLY A 62 4.94 -9.60 -0.37
N THR A 63 4.37 -10.79 -0.26
CA THR A 63 4.66 -11.75 0.81
C THR A 63 5.02 -13.10 0.23
N LEU A 64 6.04 -13.71 0.81
CA LEU A 64 6.37 -15.13 0.62
C LEU A 64 6.38 -15.80 2.00
N ALA A 65 5.51 -16.78 2.20
CA ALA A 65 5.39 -17.48 3.46
C ALA A 65 5.25 -18.99 3.29
N GLN A 66 5.64 -19.71 4.34
CA GLN A 66 5.49 -21.14 4.47
C GLN A 66 4.63 -21.42 5.70
N HIS A 67 3.53 -22.15 5.48
CA HIS A 67 2.64 -22.66 6.51
C HIS A 67 2.99 -24.13 6.77
N PHE A 68 3.00 -24.51 8.04
CA PHE A 68 3.31 -25.88 8.44
C PHE A 68 2.57 -26.26 9.73
N PRO A 69 2.23 -27.54 9.92
CA PRO A 69 1.64 -28.01 11.17
C PRO A 69 2.62 -27.80 12.33
N PHE A 70 2.13 -27.26 13.45
CA PHE A 70 2.93 -27.07 14.65
C PHE A 70 2.05 -27.12 15.90
N ALA A 71 2.46 -27.91 16.90
CA ALA A 71 1.80 -28.01 18.21
C ALA A 71 0.27 -28.24 18.16
N GLY A 72 -0.22 -29.04 17.20
CA GLY A 72 -1.64 -29.33 17.03
C GLY A 72 -2.43 -28.26 16.25
N GLY A 73 -1.77 -27.23 15.74
CA GLY A 73 -2.34 -26.19 14.87
C GLY A 73 -1.48 -25.92 13.63
N VAL A 74 -1.57 -24.70 13.11
CA VAL A 74 -0.78 -24.23 11.97
C VAL A 74 0.11 -23.08 12.43
N ALA A 75 1.40 -23.17 12.13
CA ALA A 75 2.35 -22.07 12.25
C ALA A 75 2.79 -21.61 10.86
N SER A 76 3.30 -20.38 10.79
CA SER A 76 3.72 -19.75 9.54
C SER A 76 5.02 -19.00 9.75
N ALA A 77 5.91 -19.04 8.77
CA ALA A 77 7.09 -18.18 8.72
C ALA A 77 7.26 -17.63 7.31
N GLY A 78 7.66 -16.37 7.19
CA GLY A 78 7.75 -15.72 5.89
C GLY A 78 8.41 -14.36 5.94
N VAL A 79 8.50 -13.75 4.77
CA VAL A 79 9.02 -12.40 4.55
C VAL A 79 8.01 -11.58 3.78
N THR A 80 7.87 -10.32 4.15
CA THR A 80 7.04 -9.34 3.45
C THR A 80 7.88 -8.13 3.10
N GLY A 81 7.78 -7.68 1.85
CA GLY A 81 8.40 -6.47 1.37
C GLY A 81 7.35 -5.47 0.89
N TYR A 82 7.66 -4.19 0.98
CA TYR A 82 6.82 -3.11 0.48
C TYR A 82 7.66 -2.05 -0.23
N TYR A 83 7.06 -1.40 -1.21
CA TYR A 83 7.65 -0.28 -1.93
C TYR A 83 6.58 0.77 -2.22
N TYR A 84 6.85 2.02 -1.82
CA TYR A 84 5.98 3.17 -2.02
C TYR A 84 6.68 4.23 -2.86
N ARG A 85 5.93 4.84 -3.79
CA ARG A 85 6.41 5.96 -4.60
C ARG A 85 5.31 6.99 -4.83
N GLN A 86 5.57 8.24 -4.47
CA GLN A 86 4.73 9.35 -4.89
C GLN A 86 4.96 9.65 -6.38
N VAL A 87 3.88 9.67 -7.16
CA VAL A 87 3.90 9.77 -8.62
C VAL A 87 3.70 11.21 -9.10
N THR A 88 2.92 12.02 -8.38
CA THR A 88 2.68 13.44 -8.72
C THR A 88 2.73 14.35 -7.49
N TRP A 89 2.86 15.66 -7.72
CA TRP A 89 2.90 16.74 -6.72
C TRP A 89 1.66 17.61 -6.80
#